data_AF-A0A7W6RD34-F1
#
_entry.id   AF-A0A7W6RD34-F1
#
_cell.length_a   1.000
_cell.length_b   1.000
_cell.length_c   1.000
_cell.angle_alpha   90.00
_cell.angle_beta   90.00
_cell.angle_gamma   90.00
#
_symmetry.space_group_name_H-M   'P 1'
#
loop_
_entity.id
_entity.type
_entity.pdbx_description
1 polymer ?
#
loop_
_entity_poly.entity_id
_entity_poly.type
_entity_poly.pdbx_seq_one_letter_code
_entity_poly.pdbx_strand_id
1 'polypeptide(L)' 'MAHLRAHADHVVVAGPLQNDARDTGVGSLLIMDFPDRDAAVAFAQADPFNKAGVFASVTICPFRQTLPVR' A
#
# COMPACT_ATOMS: atom_id res chain seq x y z
N MET A 1 1.61 -9.75 4.46
CA MET A 1 3.06 -9.63 4.14
C MET A 1 3.49 -10.44 2.92
N ALA A 2 3.03 -11.69 2.71
CA ALA A 2 3.39 -12.45 1.50
C ALA A 2 2.99 -11.74 0.19
N HIS A 3 1.79 -11.16 0.13
CA HIS A 3 1.31 -10.39 -1.04
C HIS A 3 2.20 -9.19 -1.38
N LEU A 4 2.58 -8.41 -0.36
CA LEU A 4 3.50 -7.27 -0.50
C LEU A 4 4.91 -7.70 -0.91
N ARG A 5 5.44 -8.78 -0.31
CA ARG A 5 6.77 -9.31 -0.65
C ARG A 5 6.83 -9.86 -2.09
N ALA A 6 5.75 -10.43 -2.59
CA ALA A 6 5.66 -10.88 -3.98
C ALA A 6 5.74 -9.72 -5.00
N HIS A 7 5.51 -8.48 -4.55
CA HIS A 7 5.59 -7.27 -5.37
C HIS A 7 6.71 -6.34 -4.90
N ALA A 8 7.72 -6.86 -4.20
CA ALA A 8 8.77 -6.06 -3.58
C ALA A 8 9.50 -5.14 -4.57
N ASP A 9 9.67 -5.57 -5.83
CA ASP A 9 10.31 -4.80 -6.89
C ASP A 9 9.52 -3.53 -7.27
N HIS A 10 8.22 -3.52 -7.00
CA HIS A 10 7.34 -2.37 -7.20
C HIS A 10 7.25 -1.46 -5.97
N VAL A 11 7.75 -1.88 -4.80
CA VAL A 11 7.59 -1.13 -3.56
C VAL A 11 8.61 -0.01 -3.45
N VAL A 12 8.13 1.23 -3.37
CA VAL A 12 8.96 2.39 -3.00
C VAL A 12 9.01 2.52 -1.49
N VAL A 13 7.83 2.52 -0.85
CA VAL A 13 7.66 2.59 0.61
C VAL A 13 6.43 1.76 0.97
N ALA A 14 6.52 0.95 2.04
CA ALA A 14 5.39 0.22 2.57
C ALA A 14 5.49 0.13 4.10
N GLY A 15 4.39 0.40 4.80
CA GLY A 15 4.37 0.26 6.25
C GLY A 15 2.99 0.44 6.88
N PRO A 16 2.83 0.03 8.15
CA PRO A 16 1.62 0.29 8.89
C PRO A 16 1.50 1.78 9.21
N LEU A 17 0.30 2.34 9.06
CA LEU A 17 -0.06 3.57 9.74
C LEU A 17 -0.27 3.23 11.21
N GLN A 18 0.15 4.11 12.12
CA GLN A 18 0.06 3.88 13.56
C GLN A 18 -0.83 4.93 14.23
N ASN A 19 -1.36 4.60 15.39
CA ASN A 19 -1.93 5.59 16.30
C ASN A 19 -0.84 6.56 16.83
N ASP A 20 -1.26 7.61 17.52
CA ASP A 20 -0.34 8.63 18.06
C ASP A 20 0.67 8.05 19.05
N ALA A 21 0.29 7.01 19.79
CA ALA A 21 1.15 6.29 20.73
C ALA A 21 2.19 5.38 20.04
N ARG A 22 2.07 5.15 18.73
CA ARG A 22 2.96 4.30 17.92
C ARG A 22 3.06 2.84 18.37
N ASP A 23 2.05 2.34 19.08
CA ASP A 23 2.01 0.96 19.57
C ASP A 23 1.04 0.07 18.77
N THR A 24 0.11 0.68 18.04
CA THR A 24 -0.99 -0.01 17.36
C THR A 24 -1.07 0.42 15.90
N GLY A 25 -1.16 -0.55 15.00
CA GLY A 25 -1.40 -0.31 13.57
C GLY A 25 -2.88 0.03 13.31
N VAL A 26 -3.14 1.14 12.64
CA VAL A 26 -4.50 1.63 12.31
C VAL A 26 -4.79 1.63 10.81
N GLY A 27 -3.86 1.13 10.00
CA GLY A 27 -3.99 1.06 8.55
C GLY A 27 -2.68 0.71 7.88
N SER A 28 -2.61 0.89 6.57
CA SER A 28 -1.39 0.69 5.78
C SER A 28 -1.20 1.84 4.81
N LEU A 29 0.06 2.26 4.64
CA LEU A 29 0.47 3.19 3.61
C LEU A 29 1.44 2.48 2.67
N LEU A 30 1.08 2.42 1.39
CA LEU A 30 1.87 1.80 0.34
C LEU A 30 2.10 2.83 -0.77
N ILE A 31 3.36 3.06 -1.12
CA ILE A 31 3.78 3.81 -2.31
C ILE A 31 4.46 2.80 -3.22
N MET A 32 3.85 2.52 -4.36
CA MET A 32 4.27 1.46 -5.27
C MET A 32 4.22 1.93 -6.72
N ASP A 33 5.11 1.40 -7.54
CA ASP A 33 5.22 1.70 -8.96
C ASP A 33 4.42 0.69 -9.78
N PHE A 34 3.43 1.18 -10.52
CA PHE A 34 2.56 0.38 -11.37
C PHE A 34 2.50 1.01 -12.78
N PRO A 35 2.36 0.20 -13.84
CA PRO A 35 2.30 0.73 -15.21
C PRO A 35 1.07 1.63 -15.44
N ASP A 36 -0.02 1.37 -14.71
CA ASP A 36 -1.25 2.15 -14.79
C ASP A 36 -2.10 2.00 -13.51
N ARG A 37 -3.23 2.70 -13.48
CA ARG A 37 -4.18 2.69 -12.36
C ARG A 37 -4.86 1.33 -12.19
N ASP A 38 -5.17 0.63 -13.28
CA ASP A 38 -5.93 -0.62 -13.22
C ASP A 38 -5.09 -1.73 -12.59
N ALA A 39 -3.79 -1.78 -12.88
CA ALA A 39 -2.82 -2.65 -12.20
C ALA A 39 -2.76 -2.36 -10.69
N ALA A 40 -2.74 -1.08 -10.28
CA ALA A 40 -2.75 -0.71 -8.87
C ALA A 40 -4.06 -1.12 -8.16
N VAL A 41 -5.20 -0.97 -8.83
CA VAL A 41 -6.51 -1.41 -8.33
C VAL A 41 -6.56 -2.93 -8.19
N ALA A 42 -6.09 -3.68 -9.19
CA ALA A 42 -6.05 -5.13 -9.15
C ALA A 42 -5.16 -5.64 -8.00
N PHE A 43 -3.99 -5.01 -7.79
CA PHE A 43 -3.13 -5.32 -6.65
C PHE A 43 -3.86 -5.13 -5.30
N ALA A 44 -4.54 -3.99 -5.11
CA ALA A 44 -5.25 -3.68 -3.87
C ALA A 44 -6.45 -4.61 -3.63
N GLN A 45 -7.19 -4.97 -4.69
CA GLN A 45 -8.28 -5.95 -4.62
C GLN A 45 -7.79 -7.37 -4.32
N ALA A 46 -6.58 -7.70 -4.77
CA ALA A 46 -5.96 -8.99 -4.51
C ALA A 46 -5.41 -9.12 -3.07
N ASP A 47 -5.24 -8.01 -2.34
CA ASP A 47 -4.68 -8.01 -0.98
C ASP A 47 -5.51 -8.89 -0.03
N PRO A 48 -4.90 -9.91 0.62
CA PRO A 48 -5.57 -10.75 1.60
C PRO A 48 -6.26 -9.98 2.73
N PHE A 49 -5.71 -8.85 3.18
CA PHE A 49 -6.34 -8.02 4.20
C PHE A 49 -7.59 -7.32 3.69
N ASN A 50 -7.58 -6.90 2.42
CA ASN A 50 -8.76 -6.34 1.78
C ASN A 50 -9.84 -7.41 1.59
N LYS A 51 -9.46 -8.59 1.08
CA LYS A 51 -10.37 -9.75 0.92
C LYS A 51 -10.96 -10.24 2.23
N ALA A 52 -10.20 -10.14 3.32
CA ALA A 52 -10.66 -10.49 4.67
C ALA A 52 -11.49 -9.37 5.33
N GLY A 53 -11.73 -8.24 4.66
CA GLY A 53 -12.52 -7.12 5.20
C GLY A 53 -11.85 -6.38 6.36
N VAL A 54 -10.53 -6.48 6.50
CA VAL A 54 -9.77 -5.82 7.57
C VAL A 54 -9.76 -4.30 7.38
N PHE A 55 -9.73 -3.84 6.14
CA PHE A 55 -9.73 -2.42 5.82
C PHE A 55 -11.16 -1.87 5.82
N ALA A 56 -11.41 -0.83 6.61
CA ALA A 56 -12.66 -0.08 6.56
C ALA A 56 -12.83 0.66 5.22
N SER A 57 -11.73 1.10 4.60
CA SER A 57 -11.71 1.73 3.29
C SER A 57 -10.36 1.55 2.60
N VAL A 58 -10.35 1.65 1.26
CA VAL A 58 -9.16 1.62 0.43
C VAL A 58 -9.22 2.79 -0.55
N THR A 59 -8.19 3.65 -0.53
CA THR A 59 -8.07 4.80 -1.43
C THR A 59 -6.84 4.63 -2.29
N ILE A 60 -7.00 4.81 -3.61
CA ILE A 60 -5.93 4.68 -4.60
C ILE A 60 -5.85 5.99 -5.37
N CYS A 61 -4.69 6.65 -5.33
CA CYS A 61 -4.44 7.89 -6.05
C CYS A 61 -3.03 7.89 -6.68
N PRO A 62 -2.85 8.60 -7.81
CA PRO A 62 -1.52 8.83 -8.37
C PRO A 62 -0.66 9.63 -7.39
N PHE A 63 0.61 9.24 -7.25
CA PHE A 63 1.60 9.96 -6.43
C PHE A 63 2.79 10.35 -7.29
N ARG A 64 3.26 11.59 -7.16
CA ARG A 64 4.51 12.07 -7.76
C ARG A 64 5.56 12.20 -6.67
N GLN A 65 6.56 11.32 -6.67
CA GLN A 65 7.71 11.43 -5.79
C GLN A 65 8.56 12.65 -6.21
N THR A 66 8.54 13.69 -5.38
CA THR A 66 9.39 14.88 -5.57
C THR A 66 10.72 14.75 -4.87
N LEU A 67 10.75 14.06 -3.71
CA LEU A 67 11.94 13.75 -2.93
C LEU A 67 11.80 12.37 -2.23
N PRO A 68 12.92 11.69 -1.94
CA PRO A 68 14.25 11.97 -2.47
C PRO A 68 14.26 11.83 -4.00
N VAL A 69 15.12 12.59 -4.67
CA VAL A 69 15.31 12.41 -6.11
C VAL A 69 15.97 11.03 -6.29
N ARG A 70 15.36 10.16 -7.09
CA ARG A 70 15.97 8.86 -7.44
C ARG A 70 17.20 9.09 -8.31
#